data_AF-A0A956AUY2-F1
#
_entry.id   AF-A0A956AUY2-F1
#
_cell.length_a   1.000
_cell.length_b   1.000
_cell.length_c   1.000
_cell.angle_alpha   90.00
_cell.angle_beta   90.00
_cell.angle_gamma   90.00
#
_symmetry.space_group_name_H-M   'P 1'
#
loop_
_entity.id
_entity.type
_entity.pdbx_description
1 polymer ?
#
loop_
_entity_poly.entity_id
_entity_poly.type
_entity_poly.pdbx_seq_one_letter_code
_entity_poly.pdbx_strand_id
1 'polypeptide(L)'
;VCVPPEEDCAALGDEDGNGLADCADPACIGTPLCRQAGPLAFEGIRTDMAQAEATDLGFVQCFRDLYNVRIDHVAMLANCQAAQVLVACRPVGAAGFTVAATGERDEVFAEVAAGADIAHDHNGARWYYTPNFSFGFGPLGSVLSRSQCDTSNDQAQLKLCWHTLDFDVGGYRCGATTGLNNNAGWERLVYQRNGRPFGVQQNVNAAQVAAQGWQVCHSSLYSTGGHSLAQIRANCQGDDVMMACRPVGAAAYTLAAAGDYAEVFFDVGNAADASHLHNGVQWYYSETWSWGFAPAGEPVNRTSCDFDSGNQTVPELRMCLHTSGGNVNGGYRCGANSLNGSAAWERVILHR
;
A
#
# COMPACT_ATOMS: atom_id res chain seq x y z
N VAL A 1 33.71 18.70 -29.79
CA VAL A 1 32.81 17.58 -29.48
C VAL A 1 31.88 18.09 -28.41
N CYS A 2 30.60 18.27 -28.70
CA CYS A 2 29.62 18.57 -27.66
C CYS A 2 29.47 17.30 -26.83
N VAL A 3 29.80 17.39 -25.55
CA VAL A 3 29.46 16.33 -24.60
C VAL A 3 27.94 16.42 -24.43
N PRO A 4 27.18 15.34 -24.59
CA PRO A 4 25.76 15.35 -24.26
C PRO A 4 25.58 15.79 -22.79
N PRO A 5 24.44 16.40 -22.44
CA PRO A 5 24.14 16.73 -21.05
C PRO A 5 24.27 15.48 -20.17
N GLU A 6 24.59 15.65 -18.89
CA GLU A 6 24.43 14.58 -17.91
C GLU A 6 22.94 14.48 -17.56
N GLU A 7 22.45 13.25 -17.35
CA GLU A 7 21.05 13.02 -17.01
C GLU A 7 20.71 13.71 -15.68
N ASP A 8 19.62 14.49 -15.68
CA ASP A 8 19.10 15.17 -14.49
C ASP A 8 17.88 14.41 -13.97
N CYS A 9 18.10 13.51 -13.02
CA CYS A 9 17.04 12.66 -12.45
C CYS A 9 15.91 13.42 -11.72
N ALA A 10 15.99 14.76 -11.62
CA ALA A 10 14.94 15.62 -11.08
C ALA A 10 14.15 16.37 -12.17
N ALA A 11 14.64 16.38 -13.41
CA ALA A 11 13.93 16.85 -14.60
C ALA A 11 13.16 15.66 -15.22
N LEU A 12 12.09 15.97 -15.95
CA LEU A 12 11.27 14.96 -16.63
C LEU A 12 11.72 14.83 -18.08
N GLY A 13 12.26 13.68 -18.47
CA GLY A 13 12.67 13.45 -19.85
C GLY A 13 13.93 12.61 -20.00
N ASP A 14 14.42 12.59 -21.24
CA ASP A 14 15.72 12.02 -21.65
C ASP A 14 16.64 13.22 -21.91
N GLU A 15 17.22 13.76 -20.83
CA GLU A 15 18.03 14.97 -20.89
C GLU A 15 19.40 14.70 -21.53
N ASP A 16 19.93 13.49 -21.35
CA ASP A 16 21.21 13.08 -21.93
C ASP A 16 21.10 12.60 -23.40
N GLY A 17 19.88 12.32 -23.87
CA GLY A 17 19.55 11.95 -25.24
C GLY A 17 19.90 10.51 -25.60
N ASN A 18 20.02 9.61 -24.63
CA ASN A 18 20.40 8.21 -24.83
C ASN A 18 19.22 7.28 -25.16
N GLY A 19 17.99 7.80 -25.12
CA GLY A 19 16.75 7.09 -25.40
C GLY A 19 16.10 6.43 -24.18
N LEU A 20 16.64 6.66 -22.99
CA LEU A 20 16.10 6.29 -21.69
C LEU A 20 15.87 7.58 -20.89
N ALA A 21 14.85 7.59 -20.04
CA ALA A 21 14.42 8.78 -19.33
C ALA A 21 14.25 8.46 -17.85
N ASP A 22 14.57 9.41 -16.98
CA ASP A 22 14.27 9.37 -15.56
C ASP A 22 14.79 8.07 -14.91
N CYS A 23 13.96 7.36 -14.13
CA CYS A 23 14.35 6.10 -13.48
C CYS A 23 14.46 4.90 -14.43
N ALA A 24 14.13 5.04 -15.72
CA ALA A 24 14.50 4.06 -16.73
C ALA A 24 15.95 4.25 -17.22
N ASP A 25 16.56 5.41 -16.91
CA ASP A 25 17.93 5.72 -17.24
C ASP A 25 18.93 5.09 -16.23
N PRO A 26 19.96 4.33 -16.69
CA PRO A 26 20.98 3.76 -15.84
C PRO A 26 21.77 4.75 -14.98
N ALA A 27 21.90 6.01 -15.41
CA ALA A 27 22.53 7.10 -14.66
C ALA A 27 21.71 7.50 -13.43
N CYS A 28 20.39 7.31 -13.48
CA CYS A 28 19.47 7.61 -12.38
C CYS A 28 19.24 6.45 -11.42
N ILE A 29 19.64 5.23 -11.80
CA ILE A 29 19.58 4.04 -10.94
C ILE A 29 20.40 4.27 -9.67
N GLY A 30 19.71 4.35 -8.54
CA GLY A 30 20.34 4.57 -7.24
C GLY A 30 20.48 6.04 -6.83
N THR A 31 19.85 6.99 -7.52
CA THR A 31 19.67 8.33 -6.96
C THR A 31 18.54 8.32 -5.92
N PRO A 32 18.53 9.23 -4.93
CA PRO A 32 17.42 9.36 -3.97
C PRO A 32 16.04 9.57 -4.62
N LEU A 33 16.00 10.16 -5.83
CA LEU A 33 14.78 10.37 -6.61
C LEU A 33 14.23 9.05 -7.16
N CYS A 34 15.11 8.13 -7.58
CA CYS A 34 14.77 6.78 -8.02
C CYS A 34 14.92 5.70 -6.92
N ARG A 35 14.99 6.12 -5.64
CA ARG A 35 15.13 5.27 -4.45
C ARG A 35 13.99 5.48 -3.43
N GLN A 36 12.82 5.99 -3.82
CA GLN A 36 11.72 6.27 -2.86
C GLN A 36 10.68 5.16 -2.78
N ALA A 37 10.49 4.67 -1.55
CA ALA A 37 10.01 3.33 -1.17
C ALA A 37 10.85 2.26 -1.91
N GLY A 38 10.73 0.95 -1.69
CA GLY A 38 11.10 0.10 -2.84
C GLY A 38 10.15 0.55 -3.94
N PRO A 39 10.55 1.33 -4.97
CA PRO A 39 9.61 2.18 -5.67
C PRO A 39 8.54 1.27 -6.24
N LEU A 40 7.32 1.80 -6.34
CA LEU A 40 6.32 1.17 -7.19
C LEU A 40 7.02 0.73 -8.45
N ALA A 41 6.89 -0.57 -8.77
CA ALA A 41 7.89 -1.23 -9.62
C ALA A 41 8.03 -0.58 -11.00
N PHE A 42 7.03 0.23 -11.37
CA PHE A 42 7.12 1.31 -12.32
C PHE A 42 6.11 2.42 -11.99
N GLU A 43 6.35 3.62 -12.51
CA GLU A 43 5.38 4.71 -12.47
C GLU A 43 4.45 4.67 -13.69
N GLY A 44 3.20 5.06 -13.49
CA GLY A 44 2.24 5.34 -14.55
C GLY A 44 1.59 4.09 -15.16
N ILE A 45 1.18 4.26 -16.41
CA ILE A 45 0.38 3.28 -17.16
C ILE A 45 1.23 2.72 -18.29
N ARG A 46 1.40 1.41 -18.31
CA ARG A 46 2.11 0.69 -19.37
C ARG A 46 1.14 -0.02 -20.29
N THR A 47 1.40 0.05 -21.59
CA THR A 47 0.74 -0.77 -22.61
C THR A 47 1.66 -1.89 -23.04
N ASP A 48 1.09 -3.02 -23.45
CA ASP A 48 1.82 -4.17 -23.99
C ASP A 48 2.92 -4.73 -23.05
N MET A 49 2.75 -4.53 -21.74
CA MET A 49 3.66 -5.03 -20.71
C MET A 49 3.65 -6.56 -20.68
N ALA A 50 4.82 -7.21 -20.70
CA ALA A 50 4.87 -8.67 -20.62
C ALA A 50 4.46 -9.16 -19.22
N GLN A 51 3.74 -10.29 -19.13
CA GLN A 51 3.44 -10.89 -17.82
C GLN A 51 4.73 -11.29 -17.08
N ALA A 52 5.74 -11.75 -17.84
CA ALA A 52 7.05 -12.11 -17.29
C ALA A 52 7.74 -10.92 -16.61
N GLU A 53 7.62 -9.73 -17.20
CA GLU A 53 8.16 -8.50 -16.62
C GLU A 53 7.52 -8.21 -15.25
N ALA A 54 6.20 -8.36 -15.11
CA ALA A 54 5.54 -8.19 -13.82
C ALA A 54 6.07 -9.20 -12.78
N THR A 55 6.26 -10.46 -13.17
CA THR A 55 6.83 -11.47 -12.26
C THR A 55 8.28 -11.19 -11.89
N ASP A 56 9.09 -10.68 -12.82
CA ASP A 56 10.49 -10.29 -12.57
C ASP A 56 10.56 -9.08 -11.61
N LEU A 57 9.56 -8.20 -11.65
CA LEU A 57 9.36 -7.11 -10.70
C LEU A 57 8.81 -7.59 -9.33
N GLY A 58 8.58 -8.89 -9.16
CA GLY A 58 8.14 -9.51 -7.90
C GLY A 58 6.63 -9.53 -7.69
N PHE A 59 5.84 -9.23 -8.72
CA PHE A 59 4.38 -9.35 -8.65
C PHE A 59 3.92 -10.80 -8.76
N VAL A 60 2.98 -11.17 -7.91
CA VAL A 60 2.28 -12.46 -7.93
C VAL A 60 0.78 -12.22 -8.11
N GLN A 61 0.14 -13.02 -8.96
CA GLN A 61 -1.30 -12.86 -9.23
C GLN A 61 -2.11 -13.18 -7.97
N CYS A 62 -2.97 -12.26 -7.55
CA CYS A 62 -3.87 -12.42 -6.40
C CYS A 62 -5.35 -12.46 -6.81
N PHE A 63 -5.68 -11.96 -8.00
CA PHE A 63 -7.02 -12.02 -8.55
C PHE A 63 -7.00 -12.18 -10.07
N ARG A 64 -7.94 -12.96 -10.60
CA ARG A 64 -8.18 -13.13 -12.04
C ARG A 64 -9.64 -13.47 -12.26
N ASP A 65 -10.22 -12.85 -13.26
CA ASP A 65 -11.60 -13.11 -13.64
C ASP A 65 -11.87 -12.72 -15.10
N LEU A 66 -12.98 -13.17 -15.68
CA LEU A 66 -13.37 -12.83 -17.04
C LEU A 66 -14.17 -11.52 -17.10
N TYR A 67 -14.17 -10.89 -18.27
CA TYR A 67 -14.94 -9.68 -18.52
C TYR A 67 -16.45 -9.93 -18.72
N ASN A 68 -16.89 -11.18 -18.89
CA ASN A 68 -18.30 -11.54 -19.08
C ASN A 68 -19.02 -11.97 -17.79
N VAL A 69 -18.41 -11.78 -16.62
CA VAL A 69 -19.01 -12.12 -15.34
C VAL A 69 -18.96 -10.93 -14.39
N ARG A 70 -19.89 -10.87 -13.43
CA ARG A 70 -19.88 -9.88 -12.36
C ARG A 70 -18.59 -9.99 -11.54
N ILE A 71 -17.97 -8.85 -11.21
CA ILE A 71 -16.77 -8.85 -10.38
C ILE A 71 -17.10 -9.17 -8.93
N ASP A 72 -16.38 -10.14 -8.36
CA ASP A 72 -16.31 -10.30 -6.92
C ASP A 72 -15.17 -9.42 -6.36
N HIS A 73 -15.44 -8.12 -6.30
CA HIS A 73 -14.50 -7.13 -5.77
C HIS A 73 -14.23 -7.32 -4.27
N VAL A 74 -15.14 -7.95 -3.53
CA VAL A 74 -14.91 -8.32 -2.12
C VAL A 74 -13.85 -9.41 -2.03
N ALA A 75 -13.96 -10.47 -2.84
CA ALA A 75 -12.93 -11.51 -2.92
C ALA A 75 -11.59 -10.97 -3.45
N MET A 76 -11.62 -10.05 -4.43
CA MET A 76 -10.41 -9.38 -4.92
C MET A 76 -9.68 -8.66 -3.77
N LEU A 77 -10.38 -7.84 -2.99
CA LEU A 77 -9.81 -7.13 -1.85
C LEU A 77 -9.34 -8.09 -0.75
N ALA A 78 -10.00 -9.24 -0.58
CA ALA A 78 -9.61 -10.27 0.39
C ALA A 78 -8.35 -11.04 -0.04
N ASN A 79 -8.14 -11.28 -1.33
CA ASN A 79 -7.01 -12.05 -1.85
C ASN A 79 -5.75 -11.20 -2.08
N CYS A 80 -5.93 -9.92 -2.44
CA CYS A 80 -4.85 -8.98 -2.70
C CYS A 80 -4.57 -8.17 -1.42
N GLN A 81 -3.64 -8.63 -0.59
CA GLN A 81 -3.31 -8.09 0.74
C GLN A 81 -1.89 -7.51 0.86
N ALA A 82 -1.12 -7.46 -0.23
CA ALA A 82 0.14 -6.73 -0.22
C ALA A 82 -0.09 -5.23 -0.45
N ALA A 83 0.81 -4.39 0.05
CA ALA A 83 0.71 -2.95 -0.07
C ALA A 83 0.76 -2.46 -1.52
N GLN A 84 1.48 -3.13 -2.41
CA GLN A 84 1.55 -2.74 -3.82
C GLN A 84 0.73 -3.69 -4.68
N VAL A 85 -0.09 -3.12 -5.56
CA VAL A 85 -0.90 -3.87 -6.52
C VAL A 85 -0.65 -3.40 -7.95
N LEU A 86 -0.80 -4.31 -8.90
CA LEU A 86 -0.82 -4.05 -10.33
C LEU A 86 -2.16 -4.50 -10.88
N VAL A 87 -2.87 -3.58 -11.53
CA VAL A 87 -4.20 -3.79 -12.11
C VAL A 87 -4.04 -3.83 -13.62
N ALA A 88 -4.51 -4.90 -14.24
CA ALA A 88 -4.29 -5.14 -15.66
C ALA A 88 -5.46 -5.86 -16.34
N CYS A 89 -5.45 -5.83 -17.66
CA CYS A 89 -6.37 -6.60 -18.49
C CYS A 89 -5.70 -7.07 -19.78
N ARG A 90 -6.24 -8.12 -20.39
CA ARG A 90 -5.77 -8.66 -21.68
C ARG A 90 -6.78 -9.62 -22.31
N PRO A 91 -6.59 -10.01 -23.59
CA PRO A 91 -7.23 -11.20 -24.15
C PRO A 91 -6.81 -12.46 -23.39
N VAL A 92 -7.75 -13.39 -23.22
CA VAL A 92 -7.50 -14.66 -22.53
C VAL A 92 -6.35 -15.41 -23.22
N GLY A 93 -5.33 -15.77 -22.42
CA GLY A 93 -4.17 -16.52 -22.89
C GLY A 93 -3.06 -15.68 -23.55
N ALA A 94 -3.22 -14.36 -23.65
CA ALA A 94 -2.14 -13.49 -24.14
C ALA A 94 -0.95 -13.47 -23.16
N ALA A 95 0.28 -13.39 -23.69
CA ALA A 95 1.51 -13.40 -22.89
C ALA A 95 1.81 -12.07 -22.17
N GLY A 96 1.12 -10.98 -22.57
CA GLY A 96 1.26 -9.65 -21.99
C GLY A 96 -0.09 -9.02 -21.64
N PHE A 97 -0.02 -7.94 -20.89
CA PHE A 97 -1.14 -7.08 -20.56
C PHE A 97 -1.34 -6.05 -21.67
N THR A 98 -2.59 -5.83 -22.09
CA THR A 98 -2.91 -4.75 -23.02
C THR A 98 -2.68 -3.39 -22.37
N VAL A 99 -3.11 -3.25 -21.13
CA VAL A 99 -2.81 -2.09 -20.28
C VAL A 99 -2.67 -2.58 -18.84
N ALA A 100 -1.69 -2.02 -18.14
CA ALA A 100 -1.43 -2.26 -16.73
C ALA A 100 -1.00 -0.96 -16.04
N ALA A 101 -1.42 -0.80 -14.79
CA ALA A 101 -0.96 0.28 -13.92
C ALA A 101 -0.72 -0.30 -12.53
N THR A 102 0.24 0.26 -11.80
CA THR A 102 0.53 -0.15 -10.42
C THR A 102 0.36 1.02 -9.47
N GLY A 103 0.10 0.72 -8.20
CA GLY A 103 -0.10 1.71 -7.16
C GLY A 103 -0.08 1.06 -5.78
N GLU A 104 -0.12 1.91 -4.76
CA GLU A 104 -0.33 1.48 -3.39
C GLU A 104 -1.80 1.06 -3.25
N ARG A 105 -2.04 0.02 -2.46
CA ARG A 105 -3.32 -0.67 -2.38
C ARG A 105 -4.41 0.22 -1.79
N ASP A 106 -4.06 1.03 -0.79
CA ASP A 106 -4.96 2.01 -0.19
C ASP A 106 -5.38 3.08 -1.19
N GLU A 107 -4.47 3.55 -2.05
CA GLU A 107 -4.78 4.49 -3.12
C GLU A 107 -5.60 3.82 -4.24
N VAL A 108 -5.09 2.73 -4.83
CA VAL A 108 -5.76 2.02 -5.93
C VAL A 108 -7.21 1.64 -5.61
N PHE A 109 -7.48 1.26 -4.36
CA PHE A 109 -8.81 0.90 -3.88
C PHE A 109 -9.46 1.97 -2.98
N ALA A 110 -8.92 3.19 -2.94
CA ALA A 110 -9.53 4.30 -2.22
C ALA A 110 -10.91 4.59 -2.83
N GLU A 111 -11.94 4.58 -1.98
CA GLU A 111 -13.27 4.91 -2.43
C GLU A 111 -13.37 6.39 -2.79
N VAL A 112 -13.85 6.65 -4.00
CA VAL A 112 -14.20 8.01 -4.45
C VAL A 112 -15.70 8.10 -4.70
N ALA A 113 -16.25 9.30 -4.60
CA ALA A 113 -17.67 9.53 -4.88
C ALA A 113 -18.05 9.12 -6.31
N ALA A 114 -19.30 8.73 -6.51
CA ALA A 114 -19.85 8.52 -7.84
C ALA A 114 -19.91 9.84 -8.61
N GLY A 115 -19.43 9.85 -9.84
CA GLY A 115 -19.44 11.03 -10.71
C GLY A 115 -18.60 10.80 -11.95
N ALA A 116 -18.89 11.57 -13.01
CA ALA A 116 -18.30 11.34 -14.33
C ALA A 116 -16.77 11.47 -14.35
N ASP A 117 -16.22 12.42 -13.59
CA ASP A 117 -14.79 12.73 -13.59
C ASP A 117 -14.23 12.85 -12.15
N ILE A 118 -14.69 11.96 -11.28
CA ILE A 118 -14.18 11.84 -9.92
C ILE A 118 -13.15 10.71 -9.88
N ALA A 119 -11.93 11.05 -9.50
CA ALA A 119 -10.79 10.15 -9.33
C ALA A 119 -9.78 10.83 -8.39
N HIS A 120 -8.79 10.09 -7.91
CA HIS A 120 -7.61 10.65 -7.27
C HIS A 120 -6.36 10.23 -8.05
N ASP A 121 -5.29 11.00 -7.91
CA ASP A 121 -4.06 10.78 -8.65
C ASP A 121 -3.07 10.02 -7.77
N HIS A 122 -2.56 8.90 -8.27
CA HIS A 122 -1.52 8.12 -7.59
C HIS A 122 -0.63 7.40 -8.60
N ASN A 123 0.69 7.46 -8.37
CA ASN A 123 1.70 6.77 -9.17
C ASN A 123 1.52 6.96 -10.69
N GLY A 124 1.39 8.20 -11.15
CA GLY A 124 1.25 8.52 -12.57
C GLY A 124 -0.09 8.13 -13.21
N ALA A 125 -1.11 7.75 -12.44
CA ALA A 125 -2.44 7.41 -12.94
C ALA A 125 -3.56 8.04 -12.10
N ARG A 126 -4.71 8.27 -12.73
CA ARG A 126 -5.97 8.65 -12.08
C ARG A 126 -6.73 7.38 -11.73
N TRP A 127 -6.87 7.07 -10.46
CA TRP A 127 -7.55 5.89 -9.95
C TRP A 127 -8.96 6.21 -9.47
N TYR A 128 -9.88 5.27 -9.71
CA TYR A 128 -11.23 5.37 -9.18
C TYR A 128 -11.73 3.99 -8.76
N TYR A 129 -12.29 3.95 -7.56
CA TYR A 129 -13.05 2.82 -7.04
C TYR A 129 -14.32 3.35 -6.40
N THR A 130 -15.48 2.86 -6.82
CA THR A 130 -16.75 3.15 -6.18
C THR A 130 -17.58 1.86 -6.20
N PRO A 131 -17.89 1.26 -5.03
CA PRO A 131 -18.79 0.11 -4.95
C PRO A 131 -20.12 0.39 -5.64
N ASN A 132 -20.71 -0.63 -6.28
CA ASN A 132 -21.96 -0.50 -7.03
C ASN A 132 -21.93 0.63 -8.09
N PHE A 133 -20.79 0.83 -8.76
CA PHE A 133 -20.61 1.80 -9.84
C PHE A 133 -19.48 1.37 -10.81
N SER A 134 -18.22 1.77 -10.56
CA SER A 134 -17.07 1.43 -11.40
C SER A 134 -15.74 1.37 -10.65
N PHE A 135 -14.81 0.59 -11.19
CA PHE A 135 -13.40 0.52 -10.82
C PHE A 135 -12.51 0.66 -12.04
N GLY A 136 -11.38 1.34 -11.93
CA GLY A 136 -10.41 1.41 -13.01
C GLY A 136 -9.45 2.58 -12.89
N PHE A 137 -8.80 2.90 -14.02
CA PHE A 137 -7.82 3.97 -14.09
C PHE A 137 -7.75 4.60 -15.50
N GLY A 138 -7.19 5.80 -15.56
CA GLY A 138 -6.78 6.49 -16.79
C GLY A 138 -5.57 7.39 -16.54
N PRO A 139 -4.90 7.92 -17.58
CA PRO A 139 -3.69 8.72 -17.41
C PRO A 139 -3.98 10.09 -16.78
N LEU A 140 -2.99 10.66 -16.11
CA LEU A 140 -3.07 12.01 -15.54
C LEU A 140 -3.51 13.03 -16.61
N GLY A 141 -4.36 13.98 -16.21
CA GLY A 141 -4.90 15.01 -17.10
C GLY A 141 -5.90 14.53 -18.16
N SER A 142 -6.18 13.22 -18.31
CA SER A 142 -7.21 12.75 -19.24
C SER A 142 -8.62 13.00 -18.72
N VAL A 143 -9.58 13.19 -19.63
CA VAL A 143 -11.00 13.29 -19.30
C VAL A 143 -11.56 11.92 -18.98
N LEU A 144 -12.14 11.73 -17.80
CA LEU A 144 -12.96 10.56 -17.47
C LEU A 144 -14.44 10.84 -17.76
N SER A 145 -15.17 9.82 -18.20
CA SER A 145 -16.62 9.87 -18.39
C SER A 145 -17.27 8.62 -17.80
N ARG A 146 -17.26 8.55 -16.46
CA ARG A 146 -17.81 7.46 -15.66
C ARG A 146 -19.33 7.54 -15.62
N SER A 147 -20.01 6.85 -16.53
CA SER A 147 -21.45 6.56 -16.44
C SER A 147 -21.63 5.08 -16.09
N GLN A 148 -21.25 4.72 -14.86
CA GLN A 148 -21.02 3.33 -14.41
C GLN A 148 -19.83 2.61 -15.06
N CYS A 149 -19.20 3.19 -16.09
CA CYS A 149 -17.81 2.95 -16.47
C CYS A 149 -17.29 4.13 -17.30
N ASP A 150 -15.96 4.25 -17.43
CA ASP A 150 -15.35 5.28 -18.29
C ASP A 150 -15.58 4.98 -19.77
N THR A 151 -16.35 5.87 -20.42
CA THR A 151 -16.69 5.81 -21.85
C THR A 151 -15.91 6.81 -22.70
N SER A 152 -15.04 7.62 -22.10
CA SER A 152 -14.26 8.63 -22.81
C SER A 152 -13.18 7.99 -23.68
N ASN A 153 -13.06 8.44 -24.93
CA ASN A 153 -11.97 8.02 -25.82
C ASN A 153 -10.72 8.90 -25.73
N ASP A 154 -10.70 9.90 -24.85
CA ASP A 154 -9.49 10.65 -24.56
C ASP A 154 -8.42 9.69 -24.03
N GLN A 155 -7.28 9.60 -24.74
CA GLN A 155 -6.18 8.68 -24.45
C GLN A 155 -6.62 7.23 -24.19
N ALA A 156 -7.58 6.74 -25.01
CA ALA A 156 -8.28 5.47 -24.81
C ALA A 156 -7.35 4.26 -24.53
N GLN A 157 -6.18 4.21 -25.16
CA GLN A 157 -5.22 3.11 -25.02
C GLN A 157 -4.66 2.94 -23.60
N LEU A 158 -4.72 3.99 -22.78
CA LEU A 158 -4.19 4.02 -21.41
C LEU A 158 -5.27 3.81 -20.34
N LYS A 159 -6.45 3.30 -20.71
CA LYS A 159 -7.61 3.27 -19.82
C LYS A 159 -8.13 1.87 -19.55
N LEU A 160 -8.56 1.63 -18.32
CA LEU A 160 -9.18 0.38 -17.90
C LEU A 160 -10.42 0.69 -17.10
N CYS A 161 -11.51 -0.03 -17.35
CA CYS A 161 -12.72 0.12 -16.55
C CYS A 161 -13.50 -1.18 -16.41
N TRP A 162 -13.84 -1.50 -15.17
CA TRP A 162 -14.71 -2.59 -14.77
C TRP A 162 -15.95 -2.04 -14.08
N HIS A 163 -17.12 -2.63 -14.36
CA HIS A 163 -18.30 -2.37 -13.54
C HIS A 163 -18.14 -3.06 -12.17
N THR A 164 -18.59 -2.39 -11.11
CA THR A 164 -18.67 -2.93 -9.74
C THR A 164 -20.14 -3.06 -9.28
N LEU A 165 -21.06 -3.09 -10.24
CA LEU A 165 -22.51 -3.10 -10.04
C LEU A 165 -23.00 -4.42 -9.43
N ASP A 166 -24.11 -4.36 -8.69
CA ASP A 166 -24.70 -5.53 -8.01
C ASP A 166 -25.61 -6.41 -8.90
N PHE A 167 -25.50 -6.29 -10.22
CA PHE A 167 -26.17 -7.15 -11.21
C PHE A 167 -25.16 -7.73 -12.21
N ASP A 168 -25.59 -8.69 -13.03
CA ASP A 168 -24.71 -9.45 -13.95
C ASP A 168 -24.18 -8.58 -15.10
N VAL A 169 -23.14 -7.81 -14.82
CA VAL A 169 -22.37 -7.02 -15.78
C VAL A 169 -20.89 -7.13 -15.44
N GLY A 170 -20.06 -7.44 -16.44
CA GLY A 170 -18.63 -7.59 -16.24
C GLY A 170 -17.85 -6.31 -16.53
N GLY A 171 -16.68 -6.42 -17.18
CA GLY A 171 -15.84 -5.26 -17.44
C GLY A 171 -16.24 -4.50 -18.71
N TYR A 172 -16.03 -3.18 -18.77
CA TYR A 172 -16.40 -2.40 -19.95
C TYR A 172 -15.25 -2.28 -20.96
N ARG A 173 -14.04 -1.95 -20.49
CA ARG A 173 -12.91 -1.66 -21.38
C ARG A 173 -11.58 -2.20 -20.90
N CYS A 174 -10.71 -2.43 -21.89
CA CYS A 174 -9.30 -2.74 -21.74
C CYS A 174 -8.53 -1.97 -22.82
N GLY A 175 -7.91 -0.86 -22.42
CA GLY A 175 -7.39 0.15 -23.34
C GLY A 175 -8.48 0.68 -24.28
N ALA A 176 -8.12 0.81 -25.55
CA ALA A 176 -9.03 1.27 -26.60
C ALA A 176 -10.15 0.27 -26.93
N THR A 177 -10.06 -0.98 -26.47
CA THR A 177 -11.11 -1.98 -26.69
C THR A 177 -12.24 -1.79 -25.66
N THR A 178 -13.46 -1.54 -26.13
CA THR A 178 -14.65 -1.27 -25.31
C THR A 178 -15.76 -2.30 -25.55
N GLY A 179 -16.85 -2.23 -24.79
CA GLY A 179 -18.01 -3.11 -24.95
C GLY A 179 -17.74 -4.56 -24.53
N LEU A 180 -16.83 -4.76 -23.57
CA LEU A 180 -16.36 -6.08 -23.17
C LEU A 180 -17.28 -6.79 -22.16
N ASN A 181 -18.40 -6.17 -21.77
CA ASN A 181 -19.27 -6.56 -20.65
C ASN A 181 -19.77 -8.01 -20.65
N ASN A 182 -19.82 -8.61 -21.84
CA ASN A 182 -20.29 -9.99 -22.08
C ASN A 182 -19.23 -10.83 -22.82
N ASN A 183 -17.98 -10.39 -22.83
CA ASN A 183 -16.93 -10.99 -23.63
C ASN A 183 -16.05 -11.97 -22.81
N ALA A 184 -16.21 -13.27 -23.07
CA ALA A 184 -15.44 -14.33 -22.42
C ALA A 184 -13.99 -14.46 -22.94
N GLY A 185 -13.65 -13.74 -24.01
CA GLY A 185 -12.30 -13.71 -24.60
C GLY A 185 -11.37 -12.68 -23.94
N TRP A 186 -11.84 -11.94 -22.94
CA TRP A 186 -11.06 -10.94 -22.20
C TRP A 186 -11.07 -11.24 -20.71
N GLU A 187 -9.96 -10.95 -20.05
CA GLU A 187 -9.78 -11.16 -18.62
C GLU A 187 -9.21 -9.92 -17.93
N ARG A 188 -9.60 -9.77 -16.67
CA ARG A 188 -9.12 -8.77 -15.72
C ARG A 188 -8.24 -9.46 -14.69
N LEU A 189 -7.15 -8.81 -14.33
CA LEU A 189 -6.15 -9.36 -13.42
C LEU A 189 -5.75 -8.32 -12.39
N VAL A 190 -5.50 -8.78 -11.17
CA VAL A 190 -4.76 -8.01 -10.18
C VAL A 190 -3.61 -8.87 -9.67
N TYR A 191 -2.44 -8.26 -9.65
CA TYR A 191 -1.25 -8.80 -9.03
C TYR A 191 -0.91 -7.98 -7.79
N GLN A 192 -0.17 -8.58 -6.87
CA GLN A 192 0.34 -7.93 -5.68
C GLN A 192 1.84 -8.19 -5.57
N ARG A 193 2.61 -7.24 -5.04
CA ARG A 193 4.05 -7.41 -4.85
C ARG A 193 4.36 -7.69 -3.39
N ASN A 194 4.96 -8.85 -3.13
CA ASN A 194 5.26 -9.27 -1.77
C ASN A 194 6.36 -8.39 -1.17
N GLY A 195 6.14 -7.92 0.05
CA GLY A 195 7.13 -7.12 0.74
C GLY A 195 6.62 -6.40 1.97
N ARG A 196 5.54 -5.63 1.82
CA ARG A 196 4.88 -4.91 2.91
C ARG A 196 3.45 -5.44 3.03
N PRO A 197 3.04 -6.00 4.18
CA PRO A 197 1.65 -6.40 4.38
C PRO A 197 0.74 -5.17 4.48
N PHE A 198 -0.45 -5.24 3.89
CA PHE A 198 -1.50 -4.23 4.07
C PHE A 198 -2.27 -4.47 5.36
N GLY A 199 -2.60 -3.40 6.09
CA GLY A 199 -3.41 -3.47 7.29
C GLY A 199 -2.72 -4.14 8.48
N VAL A 200 -3.49 -4.37 9.53
CA VAL A 200 -3.01 -5.07 10.73
C VAL A 200 -3.09 -6.58 10.52
N GLN A 201 -1.97 -7.26 10.72
CA GLN A 201 -1.81 -8.70 10.56
C GLN A 201 -1.74 -9.40 11.92
N GLN A 202 -2.33 -10.59 12.02
CA GLN A 202 -2.26 -11.47 13.20
C GLN A 202 -1.47 -12.74 12.90
N ASN A 203 -0.88 -13.33 13.95
CA ASN A 203 -0.18 -14.62 13.88
C ASN A 203 0.88 -14.68 12.77
N VAL A 204 1.67 -13.63 12.65
CA VAL A 204 2.66 -13.45 11.58
C VAL A 204 3.92 -14.21 11.93
N ASN A 205 4.31 -15.20 11.12
CA ASN A 205 5.52 -15.98 11.37
C ASN A 205 6.79 -15.11 11.24
N ALA A 206 7.59 -15.00 12.30
CA ALA A 206 8.75 -14.12 12.31
C ALA A 206 9.86 -14.58 11.35
N ALA A 207 10.00 -15.90 11.10
CA ALA A 207 10.99 -16.43 10.16
C ALA A 207 10.60 -16.13 8.70
N GLN A 208 9.29 -16.13 8.38
CA GLN A 208 8.80 -15.73 7.06
C GLN A 208 9.01 -14.23 6.83
N VAL A 209 8.78 -13.40 7.84
CA VAL A 209 9.07 -11.95 7.79
C VAL A 209 10.56 -11.71 7.51
N ALA A 210 11.45 -12.40 8.23
CA ALA A 210 12.89 -12.31 7.98
C ALA A 210 13.30 -12.80 6.57
N ALA A 211 12.68 -13.89 6.08
CA ALA A 211 12.92 -14.40 4.73
C ALA A 211 12.45 -13.44 3.62
N GLN A 212 11.54 -12.51 3.94
CA GLN A 212 11.10 -11.42 3.06
C GLN A 212 11.99 -10.17 3.14
N GLY A 213 13.12 -10.24 3.84
CA GLY A 213 14.12 -9.18 3.90
C GLY A 213 13.99 -8.24 5.10
N TRP A 214 12.96 -8.38 5.94
CA TRP A 214 12.79 -7.55 7.12
C TRP A 214 13.84 -7.86 8.21
N GLN A 215 14.42 -6.80 8.76
CA GLN A 215 15.44 -6.89 9.82
C GLN A 215 14.95 -6.19 11.08
N VAL A 216 15.22 -6.79 12.24
CA VAL A 216 14.91 -6.15 13.53
C VAL A 216 15.92 -5.03 13.79
N CYS A 217 15.44 -3.79 13.89
CA CYS A 217 16.24 -2.62 14.26
C CYS A 217 16.07 -2.23 15.73
N HIS A 218 14.98 -2.65 16.37
CA HIS A 218 14.74 -2.44 17.80
C HIS A 218 13.91 -3.58 18.39
N SER A 219 14.29 -4.09 19.56
CA SER A 219 13.41 -4.91 20.40
C SER A 219 13.61 -4.56 21.86
N SER A 220 12.51 -4.58 22.62
CA SER A 220 12.54 -4.36 24.07
C SER A 220 11.31 -4.96 24.73
N LEU A 221 11.39 -5.24 26.04
CA LEU A 221 10.23 -5.70 26.80
C LEU A 221 9.23 -4.58 27.04
N TYR A 222 7.95 -4.93 27.12
CA TYR A 222 6.88 -4.01 27.50
C TYR A 222 7.10 -3.38 28.88
N SER A 223 7.82 -4.07 29.78
CA SER A 223 8.22 -3.59 31.11
C SER A 223 9.38 -2.60 31.14
N THR A 224 10.07 -2.38 30.02
CA THR A 224 11.27 -1.52 29.98
C THR A 224 10.97 -0.18 29.29
N GLY A 225 11.51 0.89 29.86
CA GLY A 225 11.43 2.26 29.34
C GLY A 225 12.79 2.89 29.09
N GLY A 226 12.81 4.16 28.68
CA GLY A 226 14.02 4.92 28.42
C GLY A 226 14.69 4.62 27.06
N HIS A 227 13.94 4.03 26.12
CA HIS A 227 14.46 3.76 24.77
C HIS A 227 14.25 4.98 23.90
N SER A 228 15.34 5.59 23.42
CA SER A 228 15.27 6.83 22.63
C SER A 228 14.57 6.62 21.29
N LEU A 229 13.51 7.39 21.04
CA LEU A 229 12.81 7.40 19.75
C LEU A 229 13.74 7.86 18.62
N ALA A 230 14.63 8.82 18.90
CA ALA A 230 15.62 9.28 17.94
C ALA A 230 16.60 8.15 17.54
N GLN A 231 17.03 7.32 18.50
CA GLN A 231 17.87 6.15 18.20
C GLN A 231 17.10 5.07 17.45
N ILE A 232 15.85 4.80 17.81
CA ILE A 232 15.01 3.83 17.09
C ILE A 232 14.86 4.27 15.63
N ARG A 233 14.51 5.53 15.37
CA ARG A 233 14.45 6.10 14.01
C ARG A 233 15.78 5.98 13.27
N ALA A 234 16.89 6.30 13.94
CA ALA A 234 18.22 6.21 13.34
C ALA A 234 18.67 4.78 13.03
N ASN A 235 18.17 3.77 13.76
CA ASN A 235 18.49 2.36 13.53
C ASN A 235 17.54 1.70 12.54
N CYS A 236 16.27 2.10 12.53
CA CYS A 236 15.22 1.57 11.67
C CYS A 236 15.17 2.30 10.33
N GLN A 237 16.31 2.43 9.65
CA GLN A 237 16.40 3.09 8.35
C GLN A 237 15.98 2.16 7.24
N GLY A 238 15.23 2.67 6.29
CA GLY A 238 14.69 1.88 5.19
C GLY A 238 13.44 2.56 4.68
N ASP A 239 12.87 1.95 3.66
CA ASP A 239 11.67 2.46 3.03
C ASP A 239 10.43 2.13 3.85
N ASP A 240 10.43 0.95 4.47
CA ASP A 240 9.31 0.47 5.24
C ASP A 240 9.69 0.19 6.69
N VAL A 241 8.74 0.43 7.59
CA VAL A 241 8.84 0.11 9.01
C VAL A 241 7.69 -0.81 9.38
N MET A 242 8.00 -1.85 10.16
CA MET A 242 7.01 -2.74 10.74
C MET A 242 7.06 -2.63 12.26
N MET A 243 5.91 -2.36 12.88
CA MET A 243 5.71 -2.47 14.32
C MET A 243 5.05 -3.81 14.63
N ALA A 244 5.64 -4.58 15.55
CA ALA A 244 5.13 -5.88 15.94
C ALA A 244 5.25 -6.12 17.45
N CYS A 245 4.50 -7.09 17.96
CA CYS A 245 4.55 -7.51 19.35
C CYS A 245 4.24 -9.00 19.52
N ARG A 246 4.81 -9.61 20.56
CA ARG A 246 4.60 -11.04 20.89
C ARG A 246 4.98 -11.38 22.34
N PRO A 247 4.53 -12.52 22.87
CA PRO A 247 5.16 -13.13 24.03
C PRO A 247 6.63 -13.42 23.76
N VAL A 248 7.49 -13.22 24.75
CA VAL A 248 8.93 -13.49 24.65
C VAL A 248 9.16 -14.95 24.25
N GLY A 249 9.95 -15.16 23.20
CA GLY A 249 10.29 -16.50 22.68
C GLY A 249 9.25 -17.11 21.74
N ALA A 250 8.13 -16.44 21.47
CA ALA A 250 7.16 -16.93 20.48
C ALA A 250 7.72 -16.86 19.04
N ALA A 251 7.47 -17.91 18.25
CA ALA A 251 7.92 -17.99 16.86
C ALA A 251 7.16 -17.05 15.90
N ALA A 252 5.95 -16.64 16.29
CA ALA A 252 5.11 -15.72 15.54
C ALA A 252 4.91 -14.41 16.31
N TYR A 253 4.82 -13.31 15.57
CA TYR A 253 4.26 -12.06 16.06
C TYR A 253 2.76 -12.22 16.29
N THR A 254 2.27 -11.82 17.46
CA THR A 254 0.83 -11.80 17.74
C THR A 254 0.14 -10.77 16.85
N LEU A 255 0.74 -9.58 16.73
CA LEU A 255 0.37 -8.55 15.79
C LEU A 255 1.59 -8.01 15.08
N ALA A 256 1.39 -7.63 13.82
CA ALA A 256 2.31 -6.79 13.08
C ALA A 256 1.53 -5.86 12.15
N ALA A 257 1.99 -4.64 12.01
CA ALA A 257 1.52 -3.69 10.99
C ALA A 257 2.76 -3.06 10.36
N ALA A 258 2.71 -2.78 9.06
CA ALA A 258 3.80 -2.16 8.34
C ALA A 258 3.30 -0.96 7.54
N GLY A 259 4.18 0.00 7.29
CA GLY A 259 3.91 1.22 6.53
C GLY A 259 5.21 1.85 6.04
N ASP A 260 5.09 2.88 5.22
CA ASP A 260 6.24 3.71 4.83
C ASP A 260 6.89 4.31 6.08
N TYR A 261 8.22 4.41 6.08
CA TYR A 261 8.98 4.95 7.21
C TYR A 261 8.45 6.33 7.64
N ALA A 262 8.18 7.21 6.67
CA ALA A 262 7.67 8.55 6.94
C ALA A 262 6.29 8.53 7.62
N GLU A 263 5.43 7.56 7.25
CA GLU A 263 4.06 7.47 7.72
C GLU A 263 3.94 6.82 9.11
N VAL A 264 4.76 5.80 9.38
CA VAL A 264 4.82 5.16 10.71
C VAL A 264 5.36 6.12 11.78
N PHE A 265 6.21 7.07 11.38
CA PHE A 265 6.78 8.11 12.25
C PHE A 265 6.14 9.49 12.07
N PHE A 266 5.01 9.59 11.35
CA PHE A 266 4.30 10.85 11.17
C PHE A 266 3.73 11.36 12.50
N ASP A 267 4.21 12.53 12.96
CA ASP A 267 3.74 13.12 14.22
C ASP A 267 2.34 13.71 14.06
N VAL A 268 1.37 13.08 14.73
CA VAL A 268 -0.04 13.48 14.70
C VAL A 268 -0.41 14.39 15.89
N GLY A 269 0.56 14.77 16.74
CA GLY A 269 0.34 15.50 17.97
C GLY A 269 -0.31 14.65 19.07
N ASN A 270 -1.00 15.31 20.01
CA ASN A 270 -1.46 14.71 21.26
C ASN A 270 -2.99 14.72 21.45
N ALA A 271 -3.77 15.04 20.42
CA ALA A 271 -5.22 14.92 20.52
C ALA A 271 -5.63 13.45 20.73
N ALA A 272 -6.76 13.22 21.41
CA ALA A 272 -7.17 11.88 21.84
C ALA A 272 -7.44 10.94 20.64
N ASP A 273 -7.95 11.48 19.54
CA ASP A 273 -8.32 10.78 18.31
C ASP A 273 -7.31 11.00 17.16
N ALA A 274 -6.24 11.76 17.40
CA ALA A 274 -5.23 12.05 16.39
C ALA A 274 -4.56 10.77 15.88
N SER A 275 -4.69 10.54 14.57
CA SER A 275 -4.15 9.41 13.81
C SER A 275 -3.99 9.80 12.35
N HIS A 276 -3.21 9.02 11.61
CA HIS A 276 -2.97 9.16 10.18
C HIS A 276 -3.22 7.80 9.49
N LEU A 277 -4.03 7.80 8.42
CA LEU A 277 -4.35 6.58 7.69
C LEU A 277 -3.29 6.30 6.63
N HIS A 278 -2.62 5.16 6.73
CA HIS A 278 -1.69 4.70 5.70
C HIS A 278 -1.60 3.18 5.66
N ASN A 279 -1.57 2.60 4.46
CA ASN A 279 -1.47 1.16 4.20
C ASN A 279 -2.50 0.34 5.00
N GLY A 280 -3.73 0.82 5.10
CA GLY A 280 -4.82 0.13 5.82
C GLY A 280 -4.74 0.19 7.34
N VAL A 281 -3.91 1.08 7.89
CA VAL A 281 -3.63 1.20 9.31
C VAL A 281 -3.77 2.66 9.75
N GLN A 282 -4.46 2.88 10.87
CA GLN A 282 -4.48 4.14 11.60
C GLN A 282 -3.21 4.22 12.46
N TRP A 283 -2.17 4.86 11.94
CA TRP A 283 -0.93 5.12 12.65
C TRP A 283 -1.08 6.31 13.58
N TYR A 284 -0.39 6.27 14.72
CA TYR A 284 -0.23 7.45 15.55
C TYR A 284 1.15 7.43 16.19
N TYR A 285 1.84 8.55 16.06
CA TYR A 285 3.14 8.79 16.66
C TYR A 285 3.17 10.18 17.30
N SER A 286 3.82 10.27 18.45
CA SER A 286 4.21 11.51 19.12
C SER A 286 5.37 11.18 20.04
N GLU A 287 6.32 12.10 20.16
CA GLU A 287 7.46 11.95 21.09
C GLU A 287 7.07 12.12 22.57
N THR A 288 5.84 12.59 22.82
CA THR A 288 5.40 13.04 24.15
C THR A 288 4.11 12.39 24.65
N TRP A 289 3.56 11.42 23.93
CA TRP A 289 2.24 10.86 24.24
C TRP A 289 2.16 9.35 24.03
N SER A 290 2.04 8.91 22.77
CA SER A 290 1.99 7.48 22.43
C SER A 290 2.44 7.22 21.00
N TRP A 291 2.89 5.98 20.77
CA TRP A 291 3.23 5.42 19.48
C TRP A 291 2.54 4.05 19.28
N GLY A 292 1.87 3.85 18.16
CA GLY A 292 1.16 2.61 17.90
C GLY A 292 0.25 2.67 16.69
N PHE A 293 -0.69 1.73 16.63
CA PHE A 293 -1.61 1.59 15.52
C PHE A 293 -2.96 0.95 15.90
N ALA A 294 -3.95 1.18 15.04
CA ALA A 294 -5.23 0.47 14.96
C ALA A 294 -5.60 0.20 13.49
N PRO A 295 -6.59 -0.66 13.19
CA PRO A 295 -7.06 -0.86 11.80
C PRO A 295 -7.66 0.40 11.17
N ALA A 296 -7.65 0.50 9.85
CA ALA A 296 -8.37 1.54 9.12
C ALA A 296 -9.85 1.63 9.53
N GLY A 297 -10.37 2.85 9.70
CA GLY A 297 -11.77 3.12 10.06
C GLY A 297 -12.11 2.90 11.54
N GLU A 298 -11.19 2.36 12.34
CA GLU A 298 -11.41 2.17 13.76
C GLU A 298 -11.09 3.44 14.57
N PRO A 299 -11.92 3.81 15.57
CA PRO A 299 -11.62 4.94 16.43
C PRO A 299 -10.40 4.64 17.30
N VAL A 300 -9.55 5.65 17.49
CA VAL A 300 -8.41 5.62 18.41
C VAL A 300 -8.73 6.50 19.62
N ASN A 301 -8.36 6.07 20.82
CA ASN A 301 -8.48 6.91 22.03
C ASN A 301 -7.18 6.90 22.83
N ARG A 302 -6.28 7.81 22.48
CA ARG A 302 -4.89 7.85 22.89
C ARG A 302 -4.64 8.38 24.29
N THR A 303 -5.62 8.56 25.18
CA THR A 303 -5.46 9.18 26.52
C THR A 303 -4.27 8.56 27.29
N SER A 304 -3.06 9.10 27.08
CA SER A 304 -1.74 8.47 27.23
C SER A 304 -1.44 7.16 26.47
N CYS A 305 -2.42 6.33 26.09
CA CYS A 305 -2.28 5.21 25.13
C CYS A 305 -3.65 4.68 24.70
N ASP A 306 -3.79 4.18 23.47
CA ASP A 306 -5.05 3.69 22.85
C ASP A 306 -5.83 2.69 23.72
N PHE A 307 -6.74 3.21 24.56
CA PHE A 307 -7.56 2.44 25.48
C PHE A 307 -8.98 2.31 24.97
N ASP A 308 -9.62 1.19 25.27
CA ASP A 308 -10.99 0.94 24.84
C ASP A 308 -11.99 1.75 25.69
N SER A 309 -12.67 2.69 25.04
CA SER A 309 -13.77 3.48 25.62
C SER A 309 -15.17 2.93 25.30
N GLY A 310 -15.27 1.69 24.83
CA GLY A 310 -16.52 1.02 24.46
C GLY A 310 -16.97 1.28 23.01
N ASN A 311 -16.10 1.88 22.19
CA ASN A 311 -16.34 2.19 20.78
C ASN A 311 -15.34 1.49 19.84
N GLN A 312 -14.42 0.68 20.36
CA GLN A 312 -13.45 -0.10 19.57
C GLN A 312 -14.08 -1.45 19.21
N THR A 313 -14.24 -1.76 17.93
CA THR A 313 -14.95 -2.99 17.53
C THR A 313 -14.02 -4.19 17.36
N VAL A 314 -12.72 -3.93 17.15
CA VAL A 314 -11.67 -4.95 16.99
C VAL A 314 -10.48 -4.69 17.94
N PRO A 315 -10.68 -4.79 19.27
CA PRO A 315 -9.63 -4.53 20.26
C PRO A 315 -8.40 -5.43 20.11
N GLU A 316 -8.54 -6.60 19.50
CA GLU A 316 -7.48 -7.57 19.22
C GLU A 316 -6.49 -7.16 18.13
N LEU A 317 -6.74 -6.07 17.38
CA LEU A 317 -5.92 -5.59 16.26
C LEU A 317 -5.15 -4.30 16.56
N ARG A 318 -4.81 -4.04 17.83
CA ARG A 318 -4.26 -2.75 18.27
C ARG A 318 -2.95 -2.91 19.01
N MET A 319 -2.01 -2.00 18.80
CA MET A 319 -0.76 -1.95 19.57
C MET A 319 -0.53 -0.53 20.04
N CYS A 320 -0.15 -0.34 21.30
CA CYS A 320 0.17 0.98 21.83
C CYS A 320 1.34 0.95 22.81
N LEU A 321 2.23 1.92 22.64
CA LEU A 321 3.41 2.18 23.45
C LEU A 321 3.33 3.59 24.04
N HIS A 322 3.67 3.72 25.33
CA HIS A 322 3.74 5.02 25.98
C HIS A 322 5.02 5.74 25.57
N THR A 323 4.91 7.00 25.14
CA THR A 323 6.06 7.85 24.83
C THR A 323 6.05 9.12 25.66
N SER A 324 7.22 9.56 26.10
CA SER A 324 7.40 10.85 26.78
C SER A 324 8.87 11.25 26.76
N GLY A 325 9.13 12.56 26.68
CA GLY A 325 10.49 13.10 26.66
C GLY A 325 11.38 12.53 25.55
N GLY A 326 10.82 12.17 24.38
CA GLY A 326 11.57 11.58 23.27
C GLY A 326 11.93 10.11 23.45
N ASN A 327 11.31 9.40 24.40
CA ASN A 327 11.57 8.00 24.70
C ASN A 327 10.30 7.15 24.68
N VAL A 328 10.44 5.86 24.39
CA VAL A 328 9.46 4.84 24.75
C VAL A 328 9.65 4.47 26.22
N ASN A 329 8.60 4.65 27.04
CA ASN A 329 8.65 4.46 28.49
C ASN A 329 8.10 3.11 28.96
N GLY A 330 7.32 2.44 28.10
CA GLY A 330 6.68 1.17 28.42
C GLY A 330 5.66 0.83 27.33
N GLY A 331 5.19 -0.41 27.33
CA GLY A 331 4.11 -0.81 26.44
C GLY A 331 2.78 -0.94 27.17
N TYR A 332 1.70 -0.52 26.52
CA TYR A 332 0.34 -0.57 27.06
C TYR A 332 -0.40 -1.83 26.60
N ARG A 333 -0.42 -2.08 25.29
CA ARG A 333 -1.17 -3.21 24.72
C ARG A 333 -0.53 -3.83 23.48
N CYS A 334 -0.85 -5.10 23.28
CA CYS A 334 -0.67 -5.87 22.06
C CYS A 334 -1.95 -6.69 21.88
N GLY A 335 -2.80 -6.28 20.95
CA GLY A 335 -4.18 -6.73 20.81
C GLY A 335 -5.02 -6.36 22.03
N ALA A 336 -5.86 -7.30 22.46
CA ALA A 336 -6.74 -7.14 23.62
C ALA A 336 -6.01 -7.34 24.96
N ASN A 337 -4.68 -7.53 24.95
CA ASN A 337 -3.90 -7.75 26.16
C ASN A 337 -3.49 -6.43 26.82
N SER A 338 -3.73 -6.30 28.12
CA SER A 338 -3.20 -5.22 28.95
C SER A 338 -1.80 -5.59 29.46
N LEU A 339 -0.77 -4.84 29.04
CA LEU A 339 0.64 -5.24 29.15
C LEU A 339 1.52 -4.25 29.91
N ASN A 340 0.93 -3.26 30.61
CA ASN A 340 1.68 -2.32 31.45
C ASN A 340 2.61 -3.08 32.42
N GLY A 341 3.92 -2.81 32.32
CA GLY A 341 4.92 -3.44 33.19
C GLY A 341 5.21 -4.92 32.89
N SER A 342 4.70 -5.47 31.78
CA SER A 342 4.87 -6.89 31.46
C SER A 342 6.26 -7.23 30.95
N ALA A 343 6.97 -8.11 31.67
CA ALA A 343 8.25 -8.67 31.23
C ALA A 343 8.09 -9.91 30.33
N ALA A 344 6.85 -10.40 30.16
CA ALA A 344 6.55 -11.58 29.36
C ALA A 344 6.30 -11.27 27.87
N TRP A 345 6.25 -9.99 27.51
CA TRP A 345 5.95 -9.52 26.15
C TRP A 345 7.05 -8.58 25.65
N GLU A 346 7.38 -8.70 24.37
CA GLU A 346 8.29 -7.81 23.66
C GLU A 346 7.57 -7.03 22.56
N ARG A 347 8.05 -5.80 22.35
CA ARG A 347 7.76 -4.99 21.17
C ARG A 347 8.97 -5.05 20.24
N VAL A 348 8.72 -5.21 18.96
CA VAL A 348 9.73 -5.38 17.93
C VAL A 348 9.45 -4.37 16.82
N ILE A 349 10.47 -3.62 16.42
CA ILE A 349 10.44 -2.74 15.27
C ILE A 349 11.39 -3.33 14.24
N LEU A 350 10.89 -3.45 13.01
CA LEU A 350 11.64 -3.94 11.87
C LEU A 350 11.67 -2.90 10.77
N HIS A 351 12.67 -3.01 9.90
CA HIS A 351 12.84 -2.20 8.71
C HIS A 351 13.23 -3.08 7.52
N ARG A 352 13.16 -2.53 6.31
CA ARG A 352 13.73 -3.14 5.11
C ARG A 352 14.14 -2.10 4.07
#